data_AF-A0A819Z3K1-F1
#
_entry.id   AF-A0A819Z3K1-F1
#
_cell.length_a   1.000
_cell.length_b   1.000
_cell.length_c   1.000
_cell.angle_alpha   90.00
_cell.angle_beta   90.00
_cell.angle_gamma   90.00
#
_symmetry.space_group_name_H-M   'P 1'
#
loop_
_entity.id
_entity.type
_entity.pdbx_description
1 polymer ?
#
loop_
_entity_poly.entity_id
_entity_poly.type
_entity_poly.pdbx_seq_one_letter_code
_entity_poly.pdbx_strand_id
1 'polypeptide(L)'
;MTNQTVANFQTLPVEIVYQILDHTSGLTMISSMTNALTALVLSCNKIGEVGAQHLADALRYNTTLTALNLWANGIGGIGVQHLAGGLKHNTTLKTLNFAGNKVGDVGAQHLGDALQHKTALTTLNLEHNEIGDVGARHLADALQHNTTLTTLNLANNRIGHVGAQHLADGLQHNT
;
A
#
# COMPACT_ATOMS: atom_id res chain seq x y z
N MET A 1 -21.58 19.86 -1.20
CA MET A 1 -21.90 18.67 -0.38
C MET A 1 -21.19 17.48 -1.00
N THR A 2 -19.97 17.19 -0.57
CA THR A 2 -19.22 16.01 -1.04
C THR A 2 -19.09 15.06 0.15
N ASN A 3 -19.76 13.92 0.02
CA ASN A 3 -19.91 12.90 1.03
C ASN A 3 -18.60 12.11 1.10
N GLN A 4 -17.73 12.43 2.08
CA GLN A 4 -16.60 11.55 2.41
C GLN A 4 -17.17 10.34 3.15
N THR A 5 -17.18 9.18 2.50
CA THR A 5 -17.30 7.90 3.17
C THR A 5 -16.06 7.69 4.03
N VAL A 6 -16.14 8.09 5.30
CA VAL A 6 -15.18 7.75 6.34
C VAL A 6 -15.32 6.24 6.55
N ALA A 7 -14.33 5.47 6.07
CA ALA A 7 -14.25 4.05 6.36
C ALA A 7 -14.23 3.87 7.89
N ASN A 8 -15.15 3.08 8.41
CA ASN A 8 -15.31 2.85 9.84
C ASN A 8 -14.14 1.96 10.31
N PHE A 9 -13.12 2.56 10.92
CA PHE A 9 -11.91 1.86 11.32
C PHE A 9 -12.10 1.18 12.68
N GLN A 10 -12.15 -0.16 12.72
CA GLN A 10 -11.96 -0.90 13.97
C GLN A 10 -10.47 -0.91 14.33
N THR A 11 -10.12 -0.34 15.47
CA THR A 11 -8.79 -0.45 16.07
C THR A 11 -8.66 -1.79 16.78
N LEU A 12 -7.63 -2.58 16.44
CA LEU A 12 -7.35 -3.83 17.14
C LEU A 12 -6.77 -3.55 18.54
N PRO A 13 -7.03 -4.42 19.53
CA PRO A 13 -6.36 -4.37 20.83
C PRO A 13 -4.84 -4.43 20.68
N VAL A 14 -4.14 -3.66 21.52
CA VAL A 14 -2.67 -3.49 21.53
C VAL A 14 -1.91 -4.83 21.61
N GLU A 15 -2.48 -5.86 22.25
CA GLU A 15 -1.89 -7.20 22.35
C GLU A 15 -1.72 -7.91 21.00
N ILE A 16 -2.61 -7.65 20.03
CA ILE A 16 -2.53 -8.25 18.69
C ILE A 16 -1.40 -7.59 17.88
N VAL A 17 -1.14 -6.30 18.10
CA VAL A 17 -0.07 -5.56 17.42
C VAL A 17 1.32 -6.07 17.79
N TYR A 18 1.53 -6.42 19.07
CA TYR A 18 2.82 -6.96 19.53
C TYR A 18 3.12 -8.36 18.98
N GLN A 19 2.10 -9.16 18.67
CA GLN A 19 2.27 -10.51 18.11
C GLN A 19 2.62 -10.49 16.61
N ILE A 20 2.32 -9.41 15.88
CA ILE A 20 2.74 -9.23 14.47
C ILE A 20 4.27 -9.02 14.37
N LEU A 21 4.90 -8.56 15.45
CA LEU A 21 6.32 -8.19 15.49
C LEU A 21 7.24 -9.31 16.01
N ASP A 22 6.68 -10.48 16.39
CA ASP A 22 7.46 -11.62 16.91
C ASP A 22 7.62 -12.73 15.84
N HIS A 23 8.88 -13.14 15.60
CA HIS A 23 9.32 -14.06 14.55
C HIS A 23 8.66 -15.45 14.61
N THR A 24 8.14 -15.85 15.78
CA THR A 24 7.48 -17.15 15.99
C THR A 24 5.95 -17.12 15.82
N SER A 25 5.34 -15.92 15.82
CA SER A 25 3.88 -15.73 15.84
C SER A 25 3.28 -15.30 14.51
N GLY A 26 4.09 -14.84 13.55
CA GLY A 26 3.62 -14.43 12.22
C GLY A 26 2.89 -15.54 11.46
N LEU A 27 3.36 -16.79 11.55
CA LEU A 27 2.74 -17.95 10.89
C LEU A 27 1.43 -18.42 11.57
N THR A 28 1.33 -18.32 12.90
CA THR A 28 0.13 -18.75 13.66
C THR A 28 -1.00 -17.73 13.61
N MET A 29 -0.72 -16.45 13.30
CA MET A 29 -1.76 -15.44 13.09
C MET A 29 -2.29 -15.39 11.64
N ILE A 30 -1.53 -15.84 10.63
CA ILE A 30 -1.98 -15.95 9.24
C ILE A 30 -3.22 -16.86 9.11
N SER A 31 -3.39 -17.86 9.98
CA SER A 31 -4.59 -18.71 10.02
C SER A 31 -5.72 -18.18 10.92
N SER A 32 -5.42 -17.22 11.82
CA SER A 32 -6.39 -16.69 12.79
C SER A 32 -6.92 -15.30 12.45
N MET A 33 -6.43 -14.68 11.36
CA MET A 33 -7.10 -13.53 10.74
C MET A 33 -8.48 -13.99 10.26
N THR A 34 -9.45 -13.86 11.17
CA THR A 34 -10.86 -14.15 10.98
C THR A 34 -11.33 -13.67 9.61
N ASN A 35 -12.04 -14.53 8.88
CA ASN A 35 -12.65 -14.22 7.58
C ASN A 35 -13.74 -13.13 7.65
N ALA A 36 -13.72 -12.27 8.66
CA ALA A 36 -14.63 -11.16 8.88
C ALA A 36 -13.93 -9.79 8.89
N LEU A 37 -12.61 -9.72 9.09
CA LEU A 37 -11.93 -8.44 9.17
C LEU A 37 -11.85 -7.78 7.78
N THR A 38 -12.45 -6.60 7.67
CA THR A 38 -12.53 -5.84 6.40
C THR A 38 -11.67 -4.58 6.39
N ALA A 39 -11.24 -4.09 7.55
CA ALA A 39 -10.35 -2.94 7.69
C ALA A 39 -9.33 -3.18 8.81
N LEU A 40 -8.08 -2.80 8.56
CA LEU A 40 -6.96 -2.94 9.50
C LEU A 40 -6.18 -1.63 9.57
N VAL A 41 -6.06 -1.06 10.77
CA VAL A 41 -5.29 0.16 11.04
C VAL A 41 -4.09 -0.18 11.91
N LEU A 42 -2.89 0.05 11.38
CA LEU A 42 -1.62 -0.18 12.05
C LEU A 42 -0.74 1.08 12.01
N SER A 43 -1.33 2.27 11.93
CA SER A 43 -0.56 3.51 11.88
C SER A 43 0.35 3.71 13.11
N CYS A 44 1.54 4.26 12.89
CA CYS A 44 2.51 4.61 13.95
C CYS A 44 3.05 3.45 14.81
N ASN A 45 3.20 2.23 14.25
CA ASN A 45 3.65 1.03 14.99
C ASN A 45 5.09 0.57 14.72
N LYS A 46 5.91 1.36 14.00
CA LYS A 46 7.30 1.01 13.65
C LYS A 46 7.45 -0.40 13.02
N ILE A 47 6.49 -0.80 12.18
CA ILE A 47 6.46 -2.13 11.54
C ILE A 47 7.78 -2.47 10.82
N GLY A 48 8.41 -1.48 10.18
CA GLY A 48 9.66 -1.67 9.44
C GLY A 48 9.55 -2.67 8.29
N GLU A 49 10.69 -3.09 7.77
CA GLU A 49 10.78 -3.99 6.62
C GLU A 49 10.30 -5.42 6.95
N VAL A 50 10.69 -5.94 8.11
CA VAL A 50 10.34 -7.32 8.54
C VAL A 50 8.84 -7.47 8.80
N GLY A 51 8.22 -6.51 9.50
CA GLY A 51 6.77 -6.56 9.71
C GLY A 51 6.00 -6.40 8.39
N ALA A 52 6.53 -5.63 7.43
CA ALA A 52 5.94 -5.50 6.11
C ALA A 52 6.01 -6.81 5.30
N GLN A 53 7.08 -7.60 5.48
CA GLN A 53 7.17 -8.95 4.93
C GLN A 53 6.07 -9.86 5.46
N HIS A 54 5.86 -9.89 6.78
CA HIS A 54 4.78 -10.70 7.37
C HIS A 54 3.39 -10.25 6.92
N LEU A 55 3.15 -8.94 6.80
CA LEU A 55 1.91 -8.41 6.25
C LEU A 55 1.72 -8.80 4.77
N ALA A 56 2.79 -8.85 3.98
CA ALA A 56 2.72 -9.30 2.60
C ALA A 56 2.30 -10.77 2.49
N ASP A 57 2.87 -11.63 3.34
CA ASP A 57 2.52 -13.05 3.41
C ASP A 57 1.05 -13.24 3.80
N ALA A 58 0.55 -12.45 4.75
CA ALA A 58 -0.86 -12.46 5.14
C ALA A 58 -1.78 -11.96 4.01
N LEU A 59 -1.43 -10.86 3.33
CA LEU A 59 -2.21 -10.29 2.23
C LEU A 59 -2.38 -11.25 1.06
N ARG A 60 -1.40 -12.12 0.82
CA ARG A 60 -1.45 -13.11 -0.27
C ARG A 60 -2.63 -14.07 -0.18
N TYR A 61 -3.05 -14.41 1.03
CA TYR A 61 -4.13 -15.37 1.30
C TYR A 61 -5.39 -14.73 1.87
N ASN A 62 -5.30 -13.48 2.35
CA ASN A 62 -6.45 -12.78 2.88
C ASN A 62 -7.47 -12.44 1.78
N THR A 63 -8.74 -12.78 2.02
CA THR A 63 -9.85 -12.62 1.06
C THR A 63 -10.95 -11.69 1.56
N THR A 64 -10.71 -10.96 2.66
CA THR A 64 -11.77 -10.18 3.33
C THR A 64 -11.37 -8.74 3.58
N LEU A 65 -10.07 -8.47 3.73
CA LEU A 65 -9.52 -7.16 3.99
C LEU A 65 -9.69 -6.29 2.74
N THR A 66 -10.36 -5.16 2.94
CA THR A 66 -10.65 -4.15 1.91
C THR A 66 -9.90 -2.85 2.16
N ALA A 67 -9.47 -2.58 3.40
CA ALA A 67 -8.72 -1.38 3.76
C ALA A 67 -7.55 -1.70 4.69
N LEU A 68 -6.37 -1.19 4.37
CA LEU A 68 -5.16 -1.33 5.17
C LEU A 68 -4.50 0.04 5.34
N ASN A 69 -4.35 0.47 6.59
CA ASN A 69 -3.68 1.73 6.94
C ASN A 69 -2.34 1.47 7.63
N LEU A 70 -1.25 1.81 6.93
CA LEU A 70 0.13 1.65 7.39
C LEU A 70 0.82 3.00 7.60
N TRP A 71 0.09 4.10 7.80
CA TRP A 71 0.69 5.43 7.96
C TRP A 71 1.84 5.46 8.99
N ALA A 72 2.95 6.10 8.64
CA ALA A 72 4.08 6.37 9.54
C ALA A 72 4.66 5.12 10.25
N ASN A 73 5.04 4.10 9.48
CA ASN A 73 5.59 2.84 10.00
C ASN A 73 7.06 2.56 9.67
N GLY A 74 7.71 3.46 8.91
CA GLY A 74 9.11 3.29 8.55
C GLY A 74 9.39 2.05 7.72
N ILE A 75 8.43 1.66 6.86
CA ILE A 75 8.48 0.42 6.06
C ILE A 75 9.67 0.41 5.08
N GLY A 76 10.04 1.55 4.51
CA GLY A 76 11.13 1.66 3.54
C GLY A 76 10.82 1.01 2.18
N GLY A 77 11.71 1.23 1.21
CA GLY A 77 11.57 0.66 -0.14
C GLY A 77 11.53 -0.88 -0.17
N ILE A 78 12.33 -1.54 0.68
CA ILE A 78 12.39 -3.02 0.76
C ILE A 78 11.10 -3.58 1.39
N GLY A 79 10.58 -2.97 2.46
CA GLY A 79 9.30 -3.39 3.01
C GLY A 79 8.14 -3.21 2.02
N VAL A 80 8.19 -2.14 1.22
CA VAL A 80 7.23 -1.92 0.12
C VAL A 80 7.38 -2.97 -0.97
N GLN A 81 8.60 -3.41 -1.31
CA GLN A 81 8.84 -4.51 -2.24
C GLN A 81 8.10 -5.78 -1.79
N HIS A 82 8.20 -6.14 -0.51
CA HIS A 82 7.48 -7.29 0.03
C HIS A 82 5.96 -7.11 -0.11
N LEU A 83 5.42 -5.99 0.36
CA LEU A 83 3.97 -5.70 0.29
C LEU A 83 3.46 -5.67 -1.16
N ALA A 84 4.23 -5.13 -2.09
CA ALA A 84 3.94 -5.18 -3.52
C ALA A 84 3.83 -6.62 -4.03
N GLY A 85 4.69 -7.53 -3.56
CA GLY A 85 4.59 -8.96 -3.83
C GLY A 85 3.28 -9.58 -3.32
N GLY A 86 2.85 -9.23 -2.11
CA GLY A 86 1.55 -9.66 -1.57
C GLY A 86 0.36 -9.10 -2.36
N LEU A 87 0.42 -7.81 -2.74
CA LEU A 87 -0.61 -7.12 -3.50
C LEU A 87 -0.90 -7.77 -4.86
N LYS A 88 0.11 -8.33 -5.53
CA LYS A 88 -0.06 -9.03 -6.82
C LYS A 88 -1.02 -10.22 -6.75
N HIS A 89 -1.23 -10.77 -5.55
CA HIS A 89 -2.12 -11.90 -5.30
C HIS A 89 -3.43 -11.50 -4.61
N ASN A 90 -3.47 -10.31 -4.00
CA ASN A 90 -4.64 -9.86 -3.27
C ASN A 90 -5.68 -9.23 -4.22
N THR A 91 -6.91 -9.74 -4.17
CA THR A 91 -8.01 -9.31 -5.04
C THR A 91 -9.15 -8.62 -4.29
N THR A 92 -8.95 -8.28 -3.01
CA THR A 92 -10.01 -7.75 -2.15
C THR A 92 -9.66 -6.39 -1.55
N LEU A 93 -8.38 -6.07 -1.43
CA LEU A 93 -7.89 -4.80 -0.89
C LEU A 93 -8.19 -3.67 -1.87
N LYS A 94 -9.00 -2.73 -1.42
CA LYS A 94 -9.45 -1.57 -2.20
C LYS A 94 -8.74 -0.28 -1.82
N THR A 95 -8.32 -0.16 -0.56
CA THR A 95 -7.68 1.05 -0.02
C THR A 95 -6.39 0.68 0.71
N LEU A 96 -5.29 1.31 0.32
CA LEU A 96 -3.99 1.15 0.96
C LEU A 96 -3.38 2.51 1.26
N ASN A 97 -3.06 2.74 2.54
CA ASN A 97 -2.37 3.94 2.98
C ASN A 97 -0.92 3.65 3.37
N PHE A 98 0.01 4.11 2.53
CA PHE A 98 1.45 4.06 2.74
C PHE A 98 2.04 5.41 3.17
N ALA A 99 1.25 6.42 3.50
CA ALA A 99 1.81 7.74 3.76
C ALA A 99 2.88 7.72 4.89
N GLY A 100 3.95 8.50 4.73
CA GLY A 100 5.00 8.61 5.76
C GLY A 100 5.88 7.35 5.95
N ASN A 101 6.10 6.54 4.92
CA ASN A 101 6.83 5.26 5.02
C ASN A 101 8.19 5.20 4.33
N LYS A 102 8.69 6.32 3.78
CA LYS A 102 9.97 6.35 3.04
C LYS A 102 10.02 5.34 1.89
N VAL A 103 8.93 5.25 1.12
CA VAL A 103 8.81 4.34 -0.04
C VAL A 103 9.96 4.57 -1.03
N GLY A 104 10.28 5.83 -1.32
CA GLY A 104 11.31 6.22 -2.30
C GLY A 104 11.03 5.73 -3.71
N ASP A 105 11.98 5.97 -4.62
CA ASP A 105 11.83 5.57 -6.04
C ASP A 105 11.79 4.05 -6.23
N VAL A 106 12.59 3.31 -5.45
CA VAL A 106 12.64 1.84 -5.52
C VAL A 106 11.32 1.21 -5.06
N GLY A 107 10.73 1.70 -3.97
CA GLY A 107 9.42 1.24 -3.52
C GLY A 107 8.31 1.62 -4.52
N ALA A 108 8.39 2.81 -5.11
CA ALA A 108 7.44 3.26 -6.14
C ALA A 108 7.52 2.40 -7.41
N GLN A 109 8.72 1.95 -7.81
CA GLN A 109 8.90 0.98 -8.89
C GLN A 109 8.16 -0.33 -8.61
N HIS A 110 8.38 -0.93 -7.43
CA HIS A 110 7.72 -2.18 -7.07
C HIS A 110 6.19 -2.04 -6.96
N LEU A 111 5.70 -0.90 -6.48
CA LEU A 111 4.27 -0.60 -6.50
C LEU A 111 3.74 -0.46 -7.93
N GLY A 112 4.47 0.22 -8.81
CA GLY A 112 4.14 0.29 -10.23
C GLY A 112 4.00 -1.09 -10.85
N ASP A 113 4.99 -1.96 -10.64
CA ASP A 113 4.95 -3.35 -11.11
C ASP A 113 3.73 -4.10 -10.55
N ALA A 114 3.38 -3.91 -9.27
CA ALA A 114 2.22 -4.56 -8.65
C ALA A 114 0.88 -4.05 -9.21
N LEU A 115 0.78 -2.76 -9.51
CA LEU A 115 -0.42 -2.14 -10.08
C LEU A 115 -0.71 -2.62 -11.51
N GLN A 116 0.28 -3.10 -12.25
CA GLN A 116 0.06 -3.71 -13.56
C GLN A 116 -0.58 -5.11 -13.48
N HIS A 117 -0.64 -5.73 -12.30
CA HIS A 117 -1.35 -6.98 -12.08
C HIS A 117 -2.82 -6.75 -11.71
N LYS A 118 -3.63 -7.80 -11.78
CA LYS A 118 -5.04 -7.76 -11.38
C LYS A 118 -5.17 -7.52 -9.88
N THR A 119 -5.40 -6.26 -9.52
CA THR A 119 -5.66 -5.82 -8.15
C THR A 119 -7.05 -5.18 -8.05
N ALA A 120 -7.67 -5.29 -6.88
CA ALA A 120 -8.90 -4.55 -6.56
C ALA A 120 -8.63 -3.15 -5.99
N LEU A 121 -7.37 -2.71 -5.97
CA LEU A 121 -6.97 -1.45 -5.38
C LEU A 121 -7.55 -0.27 -6.17
N THR A 122 -8.37 0.52 -5.49
CA THR A 122 -9.00 1.73 -6.04
C THR A 122 -8.38 3.00 -5.49
N THR A 123 -7.80 2.93 -4.28
CA THR A 123 -7.21 4.06 -3.58
C THR A 123 -5.84 3.69 -3.04
N LEU A 124 -4.81 4.44 -3.45
CA LEU A 124 -3.44 4.32 -2.98
C LEU A 124 -2.96 5.69 -2.47
N ASN A 125 -2.64 5.76 -1.18
CA ASN A 125 -2.06 6.96 -0.59
C ASN A 125 -0.54 6.79 -0.39
N LEU A 126 0.25 7.58 -1.12
CA LEU A 126 1.71 7.64 -1.07
C LEU A 126 2.21 9.00 -0.59
N GLU A 127 1.41 9.77 0.13
CA GLU A 127 1.83 11.07 0.65
C GLU A 127 3.09 10.98 1.55
N HIS A 128 3.97 11.98 1.51
CA HIS A 128 5.16 12.03 2.39
C HIS A 128 6.08 10.79 2.29
N ASN A 129 6.50 10.40 1.09
CA ASN A 129 7.25 9.16 0.87
C ASN A 129 8.58 9.30 0.12
N GLU A 130 9.05 10.52 -0.08
CA GLU A 130 10.34 10.79 -0.72
C GLU A 130 10.45 10.28 -2.16
N ILE A 131 9.32 10.09 -2.86
CA ILE A 131 9.27 9.65 -4.26
C ILE A 131 9.75 10.81 -5.15
N GLY A 132 10.72 10.57 -6.01
CA GLY A 132 11.26 11.50 -6.99
C GLY A 132 10.72 11.26 -8.40
N ASP A 133 11.37 11.88 -9.38
CA ASP A 133 10.97 11.79 -10.80
C ASP A 133 11.03 10.36 -11.35
N VAL A 134 12.00 9.56 -10.89
CA VAL A 134 12.17 8.16 -11.31
C VAL A 134 11.01 7.30 -10.82
N GLY A 135 10.64 7.42 -9.55
CA GLY A 135 9.48 6.71 -9.00
C GLY A 135 8.16 7.18 -9.60
N ALA A 136 8.02 8.49 -9.84
CA ALA A 136 6.85 9.05 -10.52
C ALA A 136 6.66 8.47 -11.93
N ARG A 137 7.76 8.28 -12.69
CA ARG A 137 7.73 7.61 -13.99
C ARG A 137 7.22 6.18 -13.90
N HIS A 138 7.72 5.39 -12.95
CA HIS A 138 7.25 4.00 -12.78
C HIS A 138 5.76 3.93 -12.41
N LEU A 139 5.28 4.84 -11.56
CA LEU A 139 3.86 4.93 -11.26
C LEU A 139 3.04 5.36 -12.48
N ALA A 140 3.54 6.31 -13.28
CA ALA A 140 2.89 6.73 -14.51
C ALA A 140 2.77 5.59 -15.53
N ASP A 141 3.85 4.83 -15.75
CA ASP A 141 3.84 3.67 -16.64
C ASP A 141 2.82 2.62 -16.19
N ALA A 142 2.68 2.41 -14.88
CA ALA A 142 1.67 1.51 -14.33
C ALA A 142 0.23 2.00 -14.55
N LEU A 143 -0.03 3.31 -14.44
CA LEU A 143 -1.35 3.90 -14.67
C LEU A 143 -1.84 3.70 -16.11
N GLN A 144 -0.96 3.58 -17.10
CA GLN A 144 -1.37 3.31 -18.49
C GLN A 144 -2.03 1.94 -18.66
N HIS A 145 -1.83 1.02 -17.72
CA HIS A 145 -2.33 -0.36 -17.79
C HIS A 145 -3.29 -0.70 -16.65
N ASN A 146 -3.24 0.03 -15.55
CA ASN A 146 -4.12 -0.18 -14.41
C ASN A 146 -5.47 0.51 -14.64
N THR A 147 -6.55 -0.27 -14.62
CA THR A 147 -7.93 0.22 -14.84
C THR A 147 -8.78 0.27 -13.58
N THR A 148 -8.20 -0.05 -12.41
CA THR A 148 -8.93 -0.15 -11.14
C THR A 148 -8.64 1.00 -10.18
N LEU A 149 -7.43 1.56 -10.24
CA LEU A 149 -6.99 2.66 -9.40
C LEU A 149 -7.63 3.97 -9.86
N THR A 150 -8.43 4.57 -8.99
CA THR A 150 -9.14 5.83 -9.27
C THR A 150 -8.61 7.00 -8.44
N THR A 151 -7.88 6.70 -7.36
CA THR A 151 -7.29 7.70 -6.48
C THR A 151 -5.84 7.33 -6.17
N LEU A 152 -4.92 8.20 -6.59
CA LEU A 152 -3.50 8.14 -6.26
C LEU A 152 -3.09 9.46 -5.61
N ASN A 153 -2.76 9.43 -4.31
CA ASN A 153 -2.27 10.61 -3.59
C ASN A 153 -0.74 10.60 -3.55
N LEU A 154 -0.11 11.59 -4.19
CA LEU A 154 1.34 11.79 -4.24
C LEU A 154 1.79 13.08 -3.56
N ALA A 155 0.94 13.75 -2.77
CA ALA A 155 1.30 15.00 -2.11
C ALA A 155 2.56 14.85 -1.24
N ASN A 156 3.28 15.95 -1.07
CA ASN A 156 4.45 16.01 -0.19
C ASN A 156 5.55 14.97 -0.52
N ASN A 157 5.74 14.66 -1.80
CA ASN A 157 6.88 13.90 -2.32
C ASN A 157 7.92 14.84 -2.97
N ARG A 158 8.97 14.28 -3.57
CA ARG A 158 10.07 15.01 -4.23
C ARG A 158 9.93 15.01 -5.76
N ILE A 159 8.70 14.99 -6.26
CA ILE A 159 8.39 14.95 -7.69
C ILE A 159 8.60 16.34 -8.28
N GLY A 160 9.54 16.45 -9.21
CA GLY A 160 9.82 17.65 -9.98
C GLY A 160 9.06 17.68 -11.30
N HIS A 161 9.42 18.64 -12.15
CA HIS A 161 8.79 18.84 -13.46
C HIS A 161 8.87 17.61 -14.38
N VAL A 162 9.96 16.83 -14.35
CA VAL A 162 10.12 15.63 -15.18
C VAL A 162 9.14 14.53 -14.72
N GLY A 163 9.04 14.28 -13.41
CA GLY A 163 8.09 13.32 -12.87
C GLY A 163 6.64 13.76 -13.09
N ALA A 164 6.35 15.05 -12.98
CA ALA A 164 5.03 15.61 -13.28
C ALA A 164 4.65 15.42 -14.76
N GLN A 165 5.60 15.58 -15.68
CA GLN A 165 5.39 15.29 -17.10
C GLN A 165 5.04 13.82 -17.32
N HIS A 166 5.81 12.88 -16.74
CA HIS A 166 5.50 11.45 -16.84
C HIS A 166 4.10 11.13 -16.30
N LEU A 167 3.72 11.67 -15.14
CA LEU A 167 2.38 11.46 -14.59
C LEU A 167 1.28 12.00 -15.52
N ALA A 168 1.49 13.16 -16.13
CA ALA A 168 0.54 13.70 -17.11
C ALA A 168 0.39 12.78 -18.34
N ASP A 169 1.50 12.25 -18.86
CA ASP A 169 1.51 11.31 -19.99
C ASP A 169 0.81 9.99 -19.61
N GLY A 170 1.06 9.47 -18.40
CA GLY A 170 0.40 8.27 -17.88
C GLY A 170 -1.11 8.42 -17.77
N LEU A 171 -1.58 9.57 -17.29
CA LEU A 171 -3.01 9.87 -17.15
C LEU A 171 -3.74 10.01 -18.49
N GLN A 172 -3.07 10.45 -19.56
CA GLN A 172 -3.69 10.51 -20.89
C GLN A 172 -4.08 9.14 -21.44
N HIS A 173 -3.40 8.09 -20.98
CA HIS A 173 -3.61 6.70 -21.42
C HIS A 173 -4.37 5.86 -20.37
N ASN A 174 -4.71 6.44 -19.22
CA ASN A 174 -5.48 5.78 -18.17
C ASN A 174 -6.98 5.84 -18.52
N THR A 175 -7.50 4.77 -19.12
CA THR A 175 -8.89 4.65 -19.61
C THR A 175 -9.64 3.50 -18.99
#